data_AF-A0A2L2T6Y1-F1
#
_entry.id   AF-A0A2L2T6Y1-F1
#
_cell.length_a   1.000
_cell.length_b   1.000
_cell.length_c   1.000
_cell.angle_alpha   90.00
_cell.angle_beta   90.00
_cell.angle_gamma   90.00
#
_symmetry.space_group_name_H-M   'P 1'
#
loop_
_entity.id
_entity.type
_entity.pdbx_description
1 polymer ?
#
loop_
_entity_poly.entity_id
_entity_poly.type
_entity_poly.pdbx_seq_one_letter_code
_entity_poly.pdbx_strand_id
1 'polypeptide(L)'
;MLSRAATRTTTSLVTKRGFQTTRARMSSPYHYPEGAYSNIPFNPRSKWFGVGYWTFMATGFFAPFGIAGAWFLSRRLPIHAPDANSQRSLADLQAPTSVILDS
;
A
#
# COMPACT_ATOMS: atom_id res chain seq x y z
N MET A 1 39.39 -7.16 -34.44
CA MET A 1 38.43 -8.09 -35.08
C MET A 1 38.22 -9.26 -34.13
N LEU A 2 37.08 -9.32 -33.42
CA LEU A 2 36.77 -10.44 -32.54
C LEU A 2 35.72 -11.32 -33.24
N SER A 3 36.17 -12.46 -33.76
CA SER A 3 35.34 -13.40 -34.50
C SER A 3 34.97 -14.61 -33.64
N ARG A 4 33.67 -14.69 -33.32
CA ARG A 4 32.83 -15.89 -33.29
C ARG A 4 33.03 -16.92 -32.16
N ALA A 5 32.19 -16.79 -31.13
CA ALA A 5 31.46 -17.96 -30.63
C ALA A 5 29.97 -17.62 -30.70
N ALA A 6 29.30 -18.20 -31.70
CA ALA A 6 27.85 -18.21 -31.74
C ALA A 6 27.37 -18.85 -30.43
N THR A 7 26.65 -18.10 -29.61
CA THR A 7 25.88 -18.65 -28.49
C THR A 7 24.77 -19.51 -29.11
N ARG A 8 25.14 -20.73 -29.50
CA ARG A 8 24.25 -21.76 -30.03
C ARG A 8 23.33 -22.16 -28.88
N THR A 9 22.18 -21.51 -28.83
CA THR A 9 20.87 -22.14 -28.64
C THR A 9 20.85 -23.40 -27.77
N THR A 10 21.14 -23.29 -26.47
CA THR A 10 20.83 -24.35 -25.50
C THR A 10 19.67 -23.98 -24.56
N THR A 11 19.24 -22.72 -24.53
CA THR A 11 18.11 -22.27 -23.71
C THR A 11 16.74 -22.71 -24.25
N SER A 12 16.64 -23.19 -25.50
CA SER A 12 15.36 -23.53 -26.13
C SER A 12 14.87 -24.96 -25.88
N LEU A 13 15.71 -25.88 -25.39
CA LEU A 13 15.30 -27.29 -25.26
C LEU A 13 14.43 -27.55 -24.03
N VAL A 14 14.61 -26.76 -22.96
CA VAL A 14 13.80 -26.89 -21.73
C VAL A 14 12.38 -26.36 -21.95
N THR A 15 12.20 -25.30 -22.74
CA THR A 15 10.89 -24.72 -23.06
C THR A 15 9.98 -25.68 -23.86
N LYS A 16 10.56 -26.62 -24.63
CA LYS A 16 9.76 -27.61 -25.40
C LYS A 16 9.29 -28.79 -24.56
N ARG A 17 9.90 -29.05 -23.40
CA ARG A 17 9.37 -30.03 -22.46
C ARG A 17 8.35 -29.29 -21.60
N GLY A 18 7.09 -29.30 -22.02
CA GLY A 18 5.97 -28.76 -21.26
C GLY A 18 5.78 -29.50 -19.93
N PHE A 19 6.69 -29.27 -18.99
CA PHE A 19 6.68 -29.83 -17.65
C PHE A 19 5.55 -29.15 -16.88
N GLN A 20 4.36 -29.71 -17.00
CA GLN A 20 3.21 -29.31 -16.21
C GLN A 20 3.21 -30.18 -14.95
N THR A 21 3.15 -29.55 -13.78
CA THR A 21 3.10 -30.26 -12.49
C THR A 21 1.73 -30.89 -12.23
N THR A 22 0.75 -30.59 -13.06
CA THR A 22 -0.64 -31.02 -12.91
C THR A 22 -1.06 -31.92 -14.07
N ARG A 23 -1.60 -33.10 -13.74
CA ARG A 23 -2.24 -34.02 -14.70
C ARG A 23 -3.49 -33.36 -15.30
N ALA A 24 -3.65 -33.42 -16.62
CA ALA A 24 -4.86 -32.92 -17.29
C ALA A 24 -6.12 -33.61 -16.72
N ARG A 25 -7.08 -32.82 -16.24
CA ARG A 25 -8.37 -33.30 -15.72
C ARG A 25 -9.47 -32.90 -16.70
N MET A 26 -9.68 -33.76 -17.69
CA MET A 26 -10.59 -33.51 -18.83
C MET A 26 -12.00 -34.07 -18.60
N SER A 27 -12.27 -34.62 -17.41
CA SER A 27 -13.46 -35.46 -17.15
C SER A 27 -14.60 -34.74 -16.45
N SER A 28 -14.55 -33.41 -16.33
CA SER A 28 -15.58 -32.62 -15.67
C SER A 28 -16.67 -32.20 -16.67
N PRO A 29 -17.97 -32.32 -16.35
CA PRO A 29 -19.06 -31.81 -17.18
C PRO A 29 -18.96 -30.31 -17.49
N TYR A 30 -18.25 -29.56 -16.64
CA TYR A 30 -17.90 -28.15 -16.86
C TYR A 30 -16.48 -28.04 -17.41
N HIS A 31 -16.38 -27.58 -18.66
CA HIS A 31 -15.11 -27.34 -19.35
C HIS A 31 -14.58 -25.96 -18.99
N TYR A 32 -13.70 -25.90 -17.99
CA TYR A 32 -12.98 -24.67 -17.68
C TYR A 32 -11.82 -24.51 -18.66
N PRO A 33 -11.46 -23.27 -19.00
CA PRO A 33 -10.29 -23.04 -19.83
C PRO A 33 -9.07 -23.69 -19.16
N GLU A 34 -8.35 -24.50 -19.92
CA GLU A 34 -7.08 -25.11 -19.49
C GLU A 34 -5.88 -24.35 -20.09
N GLY A 35 -4.73 -24.45 -19.42
CA GLY A 35 -3.48 -23.85 -19.87
C GLY A 35 -2.97 -22.72 -18.98
N ALA A 36 -1.85 -22.12 -19.38
CA ALA A 36 -1.27 -21.00 -18.65
C ALA A 36 -2.26 -19.85 -18.57
N TYR A 37 -2.36 -19.23 -17.39
CA TYR A 37 -3.23 -18.09 -17.09
C TYR A 37 -4.73 -18.39 -16.96
N SER A 38 -5.17 -19.64 -17.15
CA SER A 38 -6.57 -20.01 -16.97
C SER A 38 -6.94 -20.35 -15.53
N ASN A 39 -5.93 -20.52 -14.66
CA ASN A 39 -6.04 -20.92 -13.26
C ASN A 39 -5.88 -19.77 -12.26
N ILE A 40 -5.79 -18.53 -12.74
CA ILE A 40 -5.58 -17.35 -11.90
C ILE A 40 -6.78 -16.40 -12.00
N PRO A 41 -7.19 -15.76 -10.88
CA PRO A 41 -8.39 -14.93 -10.83
C PRO A 41 -8.21 -13.54 -11.47
N PHE A 42 -7.07 -13.27 -12.12
CA PHE A 42 -6.76 -12.00 -12.76
C PHE A 42 -6.15 -12.22 -14.14
N ASN A 43 -6.28 -11.24 -15.04
CA ASN A 43 -5.78 -11.31 -16.40
C ASN A 43 -4.40 -10.64 -16.54
N PRO A 44 -3.30 -11.40 -16.61
CA PRO A 44 -1.96 -10.83 -16.78
C PRO A 44 -1.67 -10.30 -18.19
N ARG A 45 -2.54 -10.60 -19.19
CA ARG A 45 -2.38 -10.13 -20.58
C ARG A 45 -2.99 -8.74 -20.81
N SER A 46 -3.61 -8.14 -19.80
CA SER A 46 -4.13 -6.77 -19.91
C SER A 46 -2.99 -5.77 -20.09
N LYS A 47 -3.17 -4.78 -20.99
CA LYS A 47 -2.21 -3.67 -21.17
C LYS A 47 -1.97 -2.86 -19.89
N TRP A 48 -2.92 -2.91 -18.94
CA TRP A 48 -2.85 -2.22 -17.65
C TRP A 48 -2.42 -3.13 -16.50
N PHE A 49 -2.06 -4.39 -16.77
CA PHE A 49 -1.71 -5.36 -15.72
C PHE A 49 -0.57 -4.86 -14.83
N GLY A 50 0.49 -4.33 -15.42
CA GLY A 50 1.64 -3.82 -14.65
C GLY A 50 1.24 -2.72 -13.67
N VAL A 51 0.40 -1.77 -14.12
CA VAL A 51 -0.09 -0.68 -13.27
C VAL A 51 -0.95 -1.24 -12.13
N GLY A 52 -1.97 -2.04 -12.46
CA GLY A 52 -2.86 -2.62 -11.46
C GLY A 52 -2.13 -3.51 -10.44
N TYR A 53 -1.16 -4.30 -10.90
CA TYR A 53 -0.33 -5.14 -10.04
C TYR A 53 0.48 -4.31 -9.03
N TRP A 54 1.19 -3.29 -9.48
CA TRP A 54 1.99 -2.44 -8.60
C TRP A 54 1.12 -1.61 -7.65
N THR A 55 -0.03 -1.12 -8.10
CA THR A 55 -1.00 -0.46 -7.24
C THR A 55 -1.50 -1.40 -6.14
N PHE A 56 -1.90 -2.63 -6.48
CA PHE A 56 -2.33 -3.62 -5.49
C PHE A 56 -1.25 -3.88 -4.44
N MET A 57 0.00 -4.06 -4.87
CA MET A 57 1.13 -4.29 -3.96
C MET A 57 1.40 -3.07 -3.07
N ALA A 58 1.43 -1.87 -3.63
CA ALA A 58 1.64 -0.65 -2.89
C ALA A 58 0.51 -0.44 -1.85
N THR A 59 -0.75 -0.60 -2.25
CA THR A 59 -1.89 -0.47 -1.34
C THR A 59 -1.82 -1.46 -0.20
N GLY A 60 -1.56 -2.75 -0.47
CA GLY A 60 -1.43 -3.77 0.58
C GLY A 60 -0.27 -3.48 1.54
N PHE A 61 0.86 -3.02 1.02
CA PHE A 61 2.03 -2.67 1.82
C PHE A 61 1.80 -1.42 2.69
N PHE A 62 1.18 -0.38 2.14
CA PHE A 62 0.95 0.89 2.84
C PHE A 62 -0.33 0.91 3.70
N ALA A 63 -1.24 -0.05 3.54
CA ALA A 63 -2.46 -0.17 4.35
C ALA A 63 -2.24 -0.05 5.87
N PRO A 64 -1.32 -0.80 6.52
CA PRO A 64 -1.09 -0.67 7.95
C PRO A 64 -0.59 0.73 8.36
N PHE A 65 0.23 1.39 7.54
CA PHE A 65 0.74 2.73 7.82
C PHE A 65 -0.32 3.81 7.62
N GLY A 66 -1.17 3.66 6.61
CA GLY A 66 -2.32 4.54 6.39
C GLY A 66 -3.28 4.50 7.59
N ILE A 67 -3.58 3.30 8.10
CA ILE A 67 -4.45 3.11 9.27
C ILE A 67 -3.80 3.72 10.53
N ALA A 68 -2.53 3.41 10.80
CA ALA A 68 -1.84 3.90 11.98
C ALA A 68 -1.62 5.43 11.96
N GLY A 69 -1.20 5.97 10.81
CA GLY A 69 -0.95 7.40 10.63
C GLY A 69 -2.22 8.25 10.64
N ALA A 70 -3.28 7.79 9.97
CA ALA A 70 -4.57 8.50 9.96
C ALA A 70 -5.17 8.56 11.38
N TRP A 71 -5.14 7.46 12.12
CA TRP A 71 -5.69 7.42 13.48
C TRP A 71 -4.91 8.30 14.46
N PHE A 72 -3.58 8.36 14.32
CA PHE A 72 -2.72 9.19 15.14
C PHE A 72 -2.85 10.69 14.82
N LEU A 73 -2.91 11.06 13.55
CA LEU A 73 -3.06 12.46 13.12
C LEU A 73 -4.44 13.01 13.51
N SER A 74 -5.51 12.21 13.35
CA SER A 74 -6.87 12.60 13.77
C SER A 74 -7.02 12.81 15.28
N ARG A 75 -6.13 12.25 16.12
CA ARG A 75 -6.13 12.41 17.58
C ARG A 75 -5.19 13.50 18.09
N ARG A 76 -4.34 14.09 17.23
CA ARG A 76 -3.30 15.05 17.60
C ARG A 76 -3.52 16.48 17.13
N LEU A 77 -4.68 16.80 16.56
CA LEU A 77 -5.11 18.19 16.45
C LEU A 77 -6.03 18.52 17.62
N PRO A 78 -5.49 18.98 18.77
CA PRO A 78 -6.29 19.80 19.65
C PRO A 78 -6.56 21.09 18.86
N ILE A 79 -7.73 21.19 18.24
CA ILE A 79 -8.30 22.52 18.01
C ILE A 79 -8.73 23.01 19.41
N HIS A 80 -7.75 23.35 20.24
CA HIS A 80 -7.96 24.20 21.39
C HIS A 80 -8.07 25.60 20.82
N ALA A 81 -9.28 25.95 20.35
CA ALA A 81 -9.65 27.35 20.33
C ALA A 81 -9.66 27.77 21.81
N PRO A 82 -8.80 28.71 22.24
CA PRO A 82 -8.89 29.21 23.60
C PRO A 82 -10.30 29.77 23.77
N ASP A 83 -11.04 29.20 24.71
CA ASP A 83 -12.30 29.75 25.14
C ASP A 83 -12.03 31.14 25.71
N ALA A 84 -12.90 32.11 25.39
CA ALA A 84 -12.74 33.50 25.80
C ALA A 84 -12.68 33.71 27.33
N ASN A 85 -12.84 32.65 28.11
CA ASN A 85 -12.78 32.63 29.56
C ASN A 85 -11.37 32.35 30.11
N SER A 86 -10.53 31.61 29.37
CA SER A 86 -9.13 31.33 29.76
C SER A 86 -8.28 32.61 29.77
N GLN A 87 -8.53 33.54 28.83
CA GLN A 87 -7.87 34.85 28.78
C GLN A 87 -8.22 35.75 29.98
N ARG A 88 -9.45 35.65 30.49
CA ARG A 88 -9.92 36.45 31.65
C ARG A 88 -9.25 35.99 32.93
N SER A 89 -9.08 34.67 33.08
CA SER A 89 -8.40 34.08 34.23
C SER A 89 -6.91 34.46 34.31
N LEU A 90 -6.25 34.67 33.17
CA LEU A 90 -4.85 35.10 33.14
C LEU A 90 -4.71 36.61 33.41
N ALA A 91 -5.67 37.42 32.97
CA ALA A 91 -5.71 38.85 33.26
C ALA A 91 -5.92 39.14 34.75
N ASP A 92 -6.76 38.34 35.44
CA ASP A 92 -7.00 38.47 36.89
C ASP A 92 -5.76 38.11 37.74
N LEU A 93 -4.90 37.23 37.23
CA LEU A 93 -3.64 36.86 37.91
C LEU A 93 -2.54 37.91 37.75
N GLN A 94 -2.68 38.84 36.81
CA GLN A 94 -1.73 39.92 36.55
C GLN A 94 -2.11 41.25 37.20
N ALA A 95 -3.24 41.32 37.93
CA ALA A 95 -3.58 42.49 38.72
C ALA A 95 -2.56 42.68 39.87
N PRO A 96 -1.75 43.76 39.88
CA PRO A 96 -0.80 44.00 40.94
C PRO A 96 -1.55 44.29 42.25
N THR A 97 -1.16 43.60 43.31
CA THR A 97 -1.51 43.89 44.70
C THR A 97 -0.93 45.24 45.13
N SER A 98 -1.52 46.35 44.66
CA SER A 98 -1.10 47.72 45.02
C SER A 98 -2.09 48.44 45.93
N VAL A 99 -2.90 47.71 46.68
CA VAL A 99 -3.91 48.28 47.61
C VAL A 99 -3.72 47.74 49.03
N ILE A 100 -2.49 47.74 49.56
CA ILE A 100 -2.25 47.57 51.01
C ILE A 100 -0.99 48.38 51.41
N LEU A 101 -1.02 49.70 51.24
CA LEU A 101 -0.11 50.63 51.94
C LEU A 101 -0.81 52.00 52.01
N ASP A 102 -1.87 52.09 52.80
CA ASP A 102 -2.32 53.35 53.39
C ASP A 102 -2.92 53.00 54.76
N SER A 103 -2.14 53.26 55.82
CA SER A 103 -2.46 53.07 57.23
C SER A 103 -1.68 54.09 58.04
#